data_AF-A0A369Y455-F1
#
_entry.id   AF-A0A369Y455-F1
#
_cell.length_a   1.000
_cell.length_b   1.000
_cell.length_c   1.000
_cell.angle_alpha   90.00
_cell.angle_beta   90.00
_cell.angle_gamma   90.00
#
_symmetry.space_group_name_H-M   'P 1'
#
loop_
_entity.id
_entity.type
_entity.pdbx_description
1 polymer ?
#
loop_
_entity_poly.entity_id
_entity_poly.type
_entity_poly.pdbx_seq_one_letter_code
_entity_poly.pdbx_strand_id
1 'polypeptide(L)'
;MGRLSDLTNTIDLDGNWDNILLLIDELDTSFHPEWKRRVIKFLNNFFSKIYLKNNIQKTTNKKIQIIITSHSPFIASDLPKNNILCLKLGKTVEKNKINTFGANIFDLYKETFFVDSTFGEFATEKIKKAVSLLTPTIDKDKKNKLYHISEDDEKKIRYIIDSIGEKLIKNKLERMWEDYLNNEKEKNNDIIKRLMNQYDLSNKDLKKFLEGENQ
;
A
#
# COMPACT_ATOMS: atom_id res chain seq x y z
N MET A 1 13.20 -7.17 32.36
CA MET A 1 12.29 -6.13 31.86
C MET A 1 11.34 -5.77 33.00
N GLY A 2 11.46 -4.58 33.59
CA GLY A 2 10.58 -4.16 34.70
C GLY A 2 9.15 -3.95 34.20
N ARG A 3 8.13 -4.35 34.98
CA ARG A 3 6.74 -4.15 34.58
C ARG A 3 6.35 -2.69 34.81
N LEU A 4 5.46 -2.16 33.98
CA LEU A 4 4.93 -0.79 34.18
C LEU A 4 4.21 -0.64 35.54
N SER A 5 3.70 -1.74 36.11
CA SER A 5 3.16 -1.80 37.47
C SER A 5 4.22 -1.61 38.54
N ASP A 6 5.43 -2.10 38.30
CA ASP A 6 6.53 -2.02 39.26
C ASP A 6 7.06 -0.58 39.33
N LEU A 7 6.87 0.16 38.24
CA LEU A 7 7.19 1.59 38.13
C LEU A 7 6.50 2.44 39.20
N THR A 8 5.30 2.07 39.68
CA THR A 8 4.66 2.80 40.79
C THR A 8 5.31 2.55 42.15
N ASN A 9 6.05 1.44 42.28
CA ASN A 9 6.79 1.08 43.50
C ASN A 9 8.26 1.54 43.41
N THR A 10 8.82 1.60 42.20
CA THR A 10 10.21 2.02 41.95
C THR A 10 10.36 3.53 41.84
N ILE A 11 9.35 4.23 41.30
CA ILE A 11 9.31 5.67 41.45
C ILE A 11 8.88 5.93 42.89
N ASP A 12 9.86 6.03 43.78
CA ASP A 12 9.70 6.64 45.08
C ASP A 12 9.35 8.12 44.88
N LEU A 13 8.05 8.40 44.74
CA LEU A 13 7.51 9.74 44.58
C LEU A 13 7.63 10.55 45.88
N ASP A 14 8.01 9.92 46.99
CA ASP A 14 8.36 10.56 48.25
C ASP A 14 9.88 10.88 48.33
N GLY A 15 10.67 10.32 47.42
CA GLY A 15 12.09 10.65 47.24
C GLY A 15 12.32 12.09 46.75
N ASN A 16 13.48 12.65 47.09
CA ASN A 16 13.84 14.05 46.82
C ASN A 16 14.32 14.30 45.37
N TRP A 17 13.54 13.84 44.39
CA TRP A 17 13.83 13.99 42.96
C TRP A 17 12.88 15.00 42.33
N ASP A 18 13.43 16.08 41.76
CA ASP A 18 12.63 17.14 41.12
C ASP A 18 12.23 16.80 39.67
N ASN A 19 12.96 15.92 38.99
CA ASN A 19 12.72 15.60 37.58
C ASN A 19 12.85 14.10 37.33
N ILE A 20 11.93 13.54 36.55
CA ILE A 20 11.92 12.14 36.14
C ILE A 20 11.97 12.09 34.62
N LEU A 21 12.95 11.37 34.08
CA LEU A 21 13.05 11.07 32.66
C LEU A 21 12.73 9.60 32.42
N LEU A 22 11.70 9.33 31.61
CA LEU A 22 11.32 7.99 31.20
C LEU A 22 11.70 7.78 29.73
N LEU A 23 12.55 6.78 29.48
CA LEU A 23 12.95 6.37 28.14
C LEU A 23 12.31 5.02 27.84
N ILE A 24 11.51 4.96 26.77
CA ILE A 24 10.85 3.73 26.34
C ILE A 24 11.24 3.46 24.90
N ASP A 25 12.07 2.46 24.71
CA ASP A 25 12.38 1.99 23.37
C ASP A 25 11.24 1.12 22.86
N GLU A 26 10.81 1.34 21.62
CA GLU A 26 9.86 0.51 20.90
C GLU A 26 8.57 0.21 21.70
N LEU A 27 7.95 1.28 22.23
CA LEU A 27 6.79 1.20 23.14
C LEU A 27 5.66 0.28 22.63
N ASP A 28 5.45 0.25 21.32
CA ASP A 28 4.35 -0.46 20.67
C ASP A 28 4.77 -1.76 19.97
N THR A 29 5.99 -2.23 20.23
CA THR A 29 6.47 -3.51 19.70
C THR A 29 5.60 -4.64 20.25
N SER A 30 5.20 -5.55 19.36
CA SER A 30 4.27 -6.66 19.63
C SER A 30 2.84 -6.26 20.01
N PHE A 31 2.46 -4.98 19.96
CA PHE A 31 1.08 -4.58 20.25
C PHE A 31 0.15 -4.85 19.06
N HIS A 32 -1.05 -5.34 19.37
CA HIS A 32 -2.15 -5.36 18.41
C HIS A 32 -2.44 -3.92 17.91
N PRO A 33 -2.76 -3.69 16.62
CA PRO A 33 -2.98 -2.34 16.07
C PRO A 33 -3.94 -1.46 16.88
N GLU A 34 -5.05 -2.04 17.38
CA GLU A 34 -5.99 -1.32 18.26
C GLU A 34 -5.37 -0.83 19.57
N TRP A 35 -4.35 -1.50 20.09
CA TRP A 35 -3.63 -1.05 21.27
C TRP A 35 -2.63 0.04 20.93
N LYS A 36 -1.97 -0.03 19.78
CA LYS A 36 -1.11 1.04 19.27
C LYS A 36 -1.90 2.35 19.16
N ARG A 37 -3.11 2.29 18.60
CA ARG A 37 -4.05 3.43 18.49
C ARG A 37 -4.48 4.02 19.82
N ARG A 38 -4.38 3.27 20.92
CA ARG A 38 -4.86 3.70 22.25
C ARG A 38 -3.73 4.01 23.23
N VAL A 39 -2.47 3.76 22.85
CA VAL A 39 -1.34 3.74 23.80
C VAL A 39 -1.10 5.11 24.43
N ILE A 40 -1.17 6.20 23.66
CA ILE A 40 -0.98 7.55 24.20
C ILE A 40 -2.08 7.91 25.20
N LYS A 41 -3.34 7.54 24.90
CA LYS A 41 -4.44 7.69 25.85
C LYS A 41 -4.22 6.88 27.13
N PHE A 42 -3.72 5.65 27.02
CA PHE A 42 -3.40 4.83 28.19
C PHE A 42 -2.28 5.44 29.03
N LEU A 43 -1.19 5.88 28.41
CA LEU A 43 -0.09 6.56 29.10
C LEU A 43 -0.58 7.84 29.80
N ASN A 44 -1.32 8.68 29.10
CA ASN A 44 -1.87 9.91 29.68
C ASN A 44 -2.73 9.63 30.92
N ASN A 45 -3.61 8.63 30.83
CA ASN A 45 -4.44 8.21 31.97
C ASN A 45 -3.61 7.63 33.12
N PHE A 46 -2.59 6.84 32.82
CA PHE A 46 -1.71 6.24 33.82
C PHE A 46 -0.95 7.32 34.60
N PHE A 47 -0.28 8.24 33.91
CA PHE A 47 0.45 9.32 34.57
C PHE A 47 -0.49 10.29 35.29
N SER A 48 -1.64 10.63 34.71
CA SER A 48 -2.64 11.46 35.40
C SER A 48 -3.05 10.89 36.76
N LYS A 49 -3.25 9.56 36.84
CA LYS A 49 -3.55 8.88 38.12
C LYS A 49 -2.39 8.96 39.11
N ILE A 50 -1.15 8.81 38.63
CA ILE A 50 0.05 8.94 39.47
C ILE A 50 0.16 10.35 40.05
N TYR A 51 -0.05 11.39 39.24
CA TYR A 51 -0.02 12.78 39.69
C TYR A 51 -1.11 13.08 40.74
N LEU A 52 -2.32 12.53 40.55
CA LEU A 52 -3.43 12.72 41.48
C LEU A 52 -3.23 12.00 42.81
N LYS A 53 -2.78 10.73 42.78
CA LYS A 53 -2.64 9.90 43.99
C LYS A 53 -1.62 10.46 44.98
N ASN A 54 -0.57 11.11 44.48
CA ASN A 54 0.57 11.54 45.30
C ASN A 54 0.55 13.05 45.63
N ASN A 55 -0.56 13.76 45.40
CA ASN A 55 -0.69 15.22 45.60
C ASN A 55 0.41 16.07 44.92
N ILE A 56 1.09 15.52 43.91
CA ILE A 56 2.29 16.09 43.28
C ILE A 56 2.02 17.50 42.75
N GLN A 57 0.81 17.75 42.24
CA GLN A 57 0.41 19.05 41.68
C GLN A 57 0.33 20.19 42.71
N LYS A 58 0.15 19.89 44.01
CA LYS A 58 0.00 20.90 45.06
C LYS A 58 1.26 21.12 45.90
N THR A 59 2.15 20.15 46.00
CA THR A 59 3.24 20.18 46.99
C THR A 59 4.64 20.06 46.41
N THR A 60 4.81 19.66 45.14
CA THR A 60 6.14 19.39 44.57
C THR A 60 6.24 19.84 43.11
N ASN A 61 7.27 20.61 42.74
CA ASN A 61 7.51 21.08 41.37
C ASN A 61 8.04 19.96 40.43
N LYS A 62 7.60 18.72 40.64
CA LYS A 62 8.15 17.53 39.99
C LYS A 62 7.71 17.44 38.53
N LYS A 63 8.67 17.34 37.60
CA LYS A 63 8.41 17.25 36.16
C LYS A 63 8.73 15.85 35.64
N ILE A 64 7.81 15.26 34.87
CA ILE A 64 8.03 14.00 34.16
C ILE A 64 8.17 14.29 32.67
N GLN A 65 9.31 13.90 32.09
CA GLN A 65 9.52 13.88 30.64
C GLN A 65 9.53 12.44 30.16
N ILE A 66 8.85 12.17 29.04
CA ILE A 66 8.77 10.85 28.44
C ILE A 66 9.32 10.94 27.02
N ILE A 67 10.30 10.10 26.69
CA ILE A 67 10.84 9.94 25.34
C ILE A 67 10.56 8.51 24.91
N ILE A 68 9.90 8.37 23.77
CA ILE A 68 9.48 7.10 23.20
C ILE A 68 10.06 6.98 21.79
N THR A 69 10.54 5.79 21.43
CA THR A 69 10.79 5.42 20.04
C THR A 69 9.66 4.51 19.55
N SER A 70 9.32 4.61 18.27
CA SER A 70 8.23 3.83 17.67
C SER A 70 8.35 3.77 16.16
N HIS A 71 7.92 2.64 15.59
CA HIS A 71 7.68 2.46 14.15
C HIS A 71 6.20 2.64 13.76
N SER A 72 5.34 3.10 14.69
CA SER A 72 3.91 3.21 14.45
C SER A 72 3.44 4.63 14.15
N PRO A 73 2.76 4.84 13.00
CA PRO A 73 2.15 6.12 12.71
C PRO A 73 0.94 6.44 13.58
N PHE A 74 0.36 5.47 14.29
CA PHE A 74 -0.69 5.76 15.27
C PHE A 74 -0.17 6.65 16.41
N ILE A 75 1.05 6.38 16.89
CA ILE A 75 1.69 7.21 17.92
C ILE A 75 1.96 8.62 17.40
N ALA A 76 2.48 8.72 16.17
CA ALA A 76 2.71 10.02 15.54
C ALA A 76 1.41 10.82 15.36
N SER A 77 0.30 10.15 15.03
CA SER A 77 -1.01 10.78 14.85
C SER A 77 -1.58 11.41 16.14
N ASP A 78 -1.21 10.89 17.31
CA ASP A 78 -1.68 11.40 18.61
C ASP A 78 -0.82 12.55 19.16
N LEU A 79 0.28 12.91 18.49
CA LEU A 79 1.24 13.90 18.98
C LEU A 79 1.39 15.10 18.01
N PRO A 80 1.52 16.34 18.52
CA PRO A 80 1.89 17.48 17.70
C PRO A 80 3.27 17.28 17.06
N LYS A 81 3.46 17.80 15.84
CA LYS A 81 4.71 17.60 15.08
C LYS A 81 5.97 18.09 15.80
N ASN A 82 5.83 19.10 16.66
CA ASN A 82 6.94 19.65 17.45
C ASN A 82 7.43 18.69 18.54
N ASN A 83 6.63 17.68 18.88
CA ASN A 83 6.96 16.66 19.87
C ASN A 83 7.48 15.36 19.20
N ILE A 84 7.74 15.40 17.89
CA ILE A 84 8.17 14.24 17.11
C ILE A 84 9.53 14.56 16.47
N LEU A 85 10.47 13.63 16.64
CA LEU A 85 11.76 13.64 15.97
C LEU A 85 11.80 12.49 14.96
N CYS A 86 12.00 12.80 13.68
CA CYS A 86 12.08 11.79 12.62
C CYS A 86 13.54 11.43 12.34
N LEU A 87 13.80 10.13 12.19
CA LEU A 87 15.12 9.59 11.87
C LEU A 87 15.09 8.94 10.49
N LYS A 88 16.06 9.29 9.64
CA LYS A 88 16.28 8.65 8.33
C LYS A 88 17.77 8.40 8.16
N LEU A 89 18.15 7.14 7.93
CA LEU A 89 19.56 6.72 7.76
C LEU A 89 20.47 7.23 8.90
N GLY A 90 20.00 7.13 10.14
CA GLY A 90 20.74 7.56 11.33
C GLY A 90 20.85 9.08 11.52
N LYS A 91 20.21 9.88 10.67
CA LYS A 91 20.20 11.35 10.78
C LYS A 91 18.82 11.86 11.14
N THR A 92 18.77 12.91 11.96
CA THR A 92 17.54 13.67 12.20
C THR A 92 17.15 14.38 10.93
N VAL A 93 15.93 14.13 10.46
CA VAL A 93 15.37 14.89 9.35
C VAL A 93 14.68 16.11 9.95
N GLU A 94 14.92 17.29 9.37
CA GLU A 94 14.19 18.48 9.78
C GLU A 94 12.69 18.25 9.64
N LYS A 95 11.97 18.58 10.73
CA LYS A 95 10.51 18.67 10.92
C LYS A 95 9.64 17.97 9.87
N ASN A 96 8.73 17.12 10.36
CA ASN A 96 7.63 16.58 9.56
C ASN A 96 7.01 17.66 8.65
N LYS A 97 6.94 17.36 7.36
CA LYS A 97 6.36 18.26 6.34
C LYS A 97 4.88 18.55 6.61
N ILE A 98 4.21 17.65 7.33
CA ILE A 98 2.81 17.74 7.69
C ILE A 98 2.63 17.98 9.20
N ASN A 99 1.49 18.54 9.57
CA ASN A 99 1.02 18.48 10.95
C ASN A 99 0.59 17.05 11.24
N THR A 100 1.11 16.47 12.32
CA THR A 100 0.92 15.03 12.62
C THR A 100 -0.31 14.76 13.47
N PHE A 101 -0.68 15.67 14.37
CA PHE A 101 -1.83 15.49 15.25
C PHE A 101 -3.14 15.35 14.46
N GLY A 102 -3.79 14.19 14.56
CA GLY A 102 -5.01 13.84 13.83
C GLY A 102 -4.82 13.65 12.32
N ALA A 103 -3.58 13.51 11.82
CA ALA A 103 -3.30 13.36 10.41
C ALA A 103 -3.75 12.00 9.85
N ASN A 104 -3.99 11.96 8.54
CA ASN A 104 -4.29 10.71 7.83
C ASN A 104 -3.11 9.73 7.96
N ILE A 105 -3.42 8.47 8.24
CA ILE A 105 -2.40 7.44 8.47
C ILE A 105 -1.49 7.20 7.27
N PHE A 106 -2.03 7.31 6.05
CA PHE A 106 -1.25 7.14 4.81
C PHE A 106 -0.28 8.28 4.59
N ASP A 107 -0.70 9.52 4.90
CA ASP A 107 0.18 10.69 4.83
C ASP A 107 1.30 10.58 5.87
N LEU A 108 1.01 10.08 7.08
CA LEU A 108 2.02 9.81 8.10
C LEU A 108 3.02 8.73 7.64
N TYR A 109 2.54 7.62 7.08
CA TYR A 109 3.44 6.58 6.54
C TYR A 109 4.41 7.17 5.51
N LYS A 110 3.91 8.03 4.62
CA LYS A 110 4.72 8.64 3.57
C LYS A 110 5.67 9.72 4.10
N GLU A 111 5.16 10.70 4.82
CA GLU A 111 5.90 11.92 5.16
C GLU A 111 6.68 11.81 6.48
N THR A 112 6.23 10.97 7.42
CA THR A 112 6.85 10.78 8.74
C THR A 112 7.69 9.51 8.82
N PHE A 113 7.22 8.42 8.20
CA PHE A 113 7.91 7.12 8.23
C PHE A 113 8.63 6.78 6.92
N PHE A 114 8.54 7.66 5.91
CA PHE A 114 9.26 7.54 4.64
C PHE A 114 8.98 6.24 3.89
N VAL A 115 7.75 5.72 4.00
CA VAL A 115 7.29 4.55 3.24
C VAL A 115 6.97 4.96 1.81
N ASP A 116 7.59 4.29 0.84
CA ASP A 116 7.46 4.62 -0.58
C ASP A 116 6.09 4.29 -1.17
N SER A 117 5.42 3.26 -0.66
CA SER A 117 4.15 2.76 -1.16
C SER A 117 3.30 2.13 -0.05
N THR A 118 1.99 2.34 -0.12
CA THR A 118 1.00 1.69 0.76
C THR A 118 0.60 0.30 0.27
N PHE A 119 1.01 -0.05 -0.95
CA PHE A 119 0.88 -1.39 -1.49
C PHE A 119 2.14 -2.21 -1.21
N GLY A 120 1.95 -3.48 -0.86
CA GLY A 120 3.06 -4.43 -0.76
C GLY A 120 3.84 -4.51 -2.08
N GLU A 121 5.15 -4.66 -1.97
CA GLU A 121 6.05 -4.70 -3.12
C GLU A 121 5.73 -5.86 -4.06
N PHE A 122 5.52 -7.06 -3.51
CA PHE A 122 5.14 -8.23 -4.30
C PHE A 122 3.84 -8.03 -5.08
N ALA A 123 2.80 -7.48 -4.45
CA ALA A 123 1.54 -7.19 -5.13
C ALA A 123 1.75 -6.14 -6.23
N THR A 124 2.56 -5.12 -5.95
CA THR A 124 2.93 -4.07 -6.90
C THR A 124 3.62 -4.66 -8.14
N GLU A 125 4.56 -5.58 -7.96
CA GLU A 125 5.23 -6.28 -9.05
C GLU A 125 4.25 -7.09 -9.91
N LYS A 126 3.33 -7.85 -9.29
CA LYS A 126 2.32 -8.63 -10.03
C LYS A 126 1.38 -7.74 -10.82
N ILE A 127 0.92 -6.64 -10.22
CA ILE A 127 0.07 -5.65 -10.89
C ILE A 127 0.82 -5.02 -12.07
N LYS A 128 2.07 -4.57 -11.86
CA LYS A 128 2.90 -4.00 -12.94
C LYS A 128 3.11 -4.98 -14.08
N LYS A 129 3.35 -6.26 -13.78
CA LYS A 129 3.47 -7.31 -14.80
C LYS A 129 2.17 -7.48 -15.59
N ALA A 130 1.02 -7.52 -14.92
CA ALA A 130 -0.27 -7.58 -15.60
C ALA A 130 -0.50 -6.36 -16.51
N VAL A 131 -0.19 -5.15 -16.02
CA VAL A 131 -0.25 -3.92 -16.82
C VAL A 131 0.66 -4.01 -18.04
N SER A 132 1.90 -4.47 -17.90
CA SER A 132 2.84 -4.56 -19.03
C SER A 132 2.38 -5.53 -20.10
N LEU A 133 1.73 -6.63 -19.72
CA LEU A 133 1.19 -7.61 -20.67
C LEU A 133 -0.07 -7.08 -21.36
N LEU A 134 -0.91 -6.34 -20.63
CA LEU A 134 -2.12 -5.70 -21.15
C LEU A 134 -1.86 -4.35 -21.85
N THR A 135 -0.60 -3.92 -21.93
CA THR A 135 -0.24 -2.72 -22.69
C THR A 135 0.27 -3.17 -24.06
N PRO A 136 -0.46 -2.89 -25.15
CA PRO A 136 -0.03 -3.32 -26.45
C PRO A 136 1.22 -2.56 -26.90
N THR A 137 2.12 -3.24 -27.59
CA THR A 137 3.17 -2.57 -28.36
C THR A 137 2.56 -2.03 -29.65
N ILE A 138 2.83 -0.75 -29.96
CA ILE A 138 2.39 -0.12 -31.20
C ILE A 138 3.45 -0.41 -32.26
N ASP A 139 3.09 -1.20 -33.27
CA ASP A 139 3.93 -1.38 -34.45
C ASP A 139 3.86 -0.13 -35.33
N LYS A 140 5.00 0.46 -35.71
CA LYS A 140 5.03 1.75 -36.44
C LYS A 140 4.46 1.63 -37.86
N ASP A 141 4.48 0.42 -38.42
CA ASP A 141 4.10 0.15 -39.81
C ASP A 141 2.69 -0.44 -39.96
N LYS A 142 2.03 -0.80 -38.85
CA LYS A 142 0.67 -1.35 -38.84
C LYS A 142 -0.12 -0.72 -37.70
N LYS A 143 -1.28 -0.13 -37.98
CA LYS A 143 -2.24 0.40 -36.97
C LYS A 143 -2.81 -0.67 -36.01
N ASN A 144 -2.20 -1.86 -35.89
CA ASN A 144 -2.69 -2.96 -35.10
C ASN A 144 -1.97 -2.99 -33.74
N LYS A 145 -2.76 -3.03 -32.67
CA LYS A 145 -2.28 -3.30 -31.31
C LYS A 145 -1.77 -4.75 -31.24
N LEU A 146 -0.52 -4.93 -30.83
CA LEU A 146 0.06 -6.26 -30.63
C LEU A 146 0.19 -6.54 -29.13
N TYR A 147 -0.34 -7.67 -28.70
CA TYR A 147 -0.29 -8.14 -27.31
C TYR A 147 0.54 -9.43 -27.27
N HIS A 148 1.45 -9.53 -26.30
CA HIS A 148 2.29 -10.70 -26.09
C HIS A 148 1.81 -11.45 -24.84
N ILE A 149 0.63 -12.05 -24.93
CA ILE A 149 -0.01 -12.75 -23.82
C ILE A 149 -0.15 -14.23 -24.20
N SER A 150 0.36 -15.12 -23.35
CA SER A 150 0.16 -16.57 -23.47
C SER A 150 -1.11 -17.02 -22.73
N GLU A 151 -1.65 -18.21 -23.02
CA GLU A 151 -2.82 -18.76 -22.29
C GLU A 151 -2.59 -18.84 -20.77
N ASP A 152 -1.35 -19.14 -20.35
CA ASP A 152 -0.98 -19.16 -18.95
C ASP A 152 -0.96 -17.77 -18.32
N ASP A 153 -0.58 -16.74 -19.10
CA ASP A 153 -0.62 -15.36 -18.66
C ASP A 153 -2.06 -14.85 -18.53
N GLU A 154 -2.97 -15.24 -19.42
CA GLU A 154 -4.38 -14.89 -19.32
C GLU A 154 -4.99 -15.33 -17.98
N LYS A 155 -4.77 -16.59 -17.60
CA LYS A 155 -5.25 -17.14 -16.33
C LYS A 155 -4.66 -16.39 -15.13
N LYS A 156 -3.36 -16.07 -15.18
CA LYS A 156 -2.67 -15.32 -14.12
C LYS A 156 -3.17 -13.89 -14.01
N ILE A 157 -3.32 -13.20 -15.13
CA ILE A 157 -3.84 -11.83 -15.18
C ILE A 157 -5.25 -11.80 -14.59
N ARG A 158 -6.12 -12.73 -15.01
CA ARG A 158 -7.48 -12.80 -14.48
C ARG A 158 -7.50 -13.02 -12.97
N TYR A 159 -6.69 -13.96 -12.48
CA TYR A 159 -6.56 -14.20 -11.04
C TYR A 159 -6.07 -12.96 -10.27
N ILE A 160 -5.08 -12.24 -10.83
CA ILE A 160 -4.58 -10.99 -10.24
C ILE A 160 -5.71 -9.96 -10.16
N ILE A 161 -6.43 -9.71 -11.26
CA ILE A 161 -7.53 -8.73 -11.32
C ILE A 161 -8.61 -9.07 -10.28
N ASP A 162 -8.99 -10.33 -10.18
CA ASP A 162 -10.02 -10.79 -9.26
C ASP A 162 -9.60 -10.64 -7.79
N SER A 163 -8.29 -10.76 -7.51
CA SER A 163 -7.71 -10.67 -6.17
C SER A 163 -7.44 -9.24 -5.70
N ILE A 164 -7.50 -8.22 -6.56
CA ILE A 164 -7.22 -6.83 -6.17
C ILE A 164 -8.39 -6.26 -5.35
N GLY A 165 -8.09 -5.85 -4.12
CA GLY A 165 -9.06 -5.22 -3.23
C GLY A 165 -9.30 -3.73 -3.50
N GLU A 166 -8.34 -3.04 -4.12
CA GLU A 166 -8.47 -1.61 -4.44
C GLU A 166 -9.25 -1.42 -5.74
N LYS A 167 -10.44 -0.81 -5.64
CA LYS A 167 -11.42 -0.74 -6.73
C LYS A 167 -10.92 0.04 -7.94
N LEU A 168 -10.18 1.13 -7.75
CA LEU A 168 -9.72 1.96 -8.87
C LEU A 168 -8.71 1.20 -9.74
N ILE A 169 -7.75 0.52 -9.12
CA ILE A 169 -6.78 -0.34 -9.81
C ILE A 169 -7.50 -1.50 -10.48
N LYS A 170 -8.42 -2.17 -9.78
CA LYS A 170 -9.19 -3.29 -10.34
C LYS A 170 -9.97 -2.86 -11.59
N ASN A 171 -10.78 -1.80 -11.49
CA ASN A 171 -11.57 -1.29 -12.61
C ASN A 171 -10.70 -0.86 -13.79
N LYS A 172 -9.51 -0.29 -13.52
CA LYS A 172 -8.57 0.09 -14.59
C LYS A 172 -8.02 -1.14 -15.32
N LEU A 173 -7.63 -2.18 -14.60
CA LEU A 173 -7.15 -3.42 -15.20
C LEU A 173 -8.26 -4.20 -15.91
N GLU A 174 -9.48 -4.18 -15.40
CA GLU A 174 -10.64 -4.78 -16.07
C GLU A 174 -10.89 -4.14 -17.44
N ARG A 175 -10.82 -2.80 -17.53
CA ARG A 175 -10.92 -2.11 -18.83
C ARG A 175 -9.80 -2.50 -19.78
N MET A 176 -8.55 -2.55 -19.29
CA MET A 176 -7.41 -2.99 -20.10
C MET A 176 -7.58 -4.45 -20.58
N TRP A 177 -8.16 -5.30 -19.74
CA TRP A 177 -8.48 -6.68 -20.08
C TRP A 177 -9.59 -6.78 -21.14
N GLU A 178 -10.65 -5.99 -21.02
CA GLU A 178 -11.71 -5.92 -22.04
C GLU A 178 -11.18 -5.42 -23.39
N ASP A 179 -10.31 -4.41 -23.39
CA ASP A 179 -9.65 -3.92 -24.60
C ASP A 179 -8.82 -5.01 -25.28
N TYR A 180 -8.09 -5.80 -24.50
CA TYR A 180 -7.34 -6.97 -25.00
C TYR A 180 -8.28 -8.01 -25.63
N LEU A 181 -9.35 -8.40 -24.93
CA LEU A 181 -10.32 -9.39 -25.44
C LEU A 181 -11.01 -8.94 -26.72
N ASN A 182 -11.36 -7.66 -26.82
CA ASN A 182 -11.98 -7.10 -28.01
C ASN A 182 -11.01 -7.13 -29.21
N ASN A 183 -9.72 -6.82 -28.98
CA ASN A 183 -8.70 -6.90 -30.02
C ASN A 183 -8.47 -8.33 -30.54
N GLU A 184 -8.43 -9.32 -29.64
CA GLU A 184 -8.30 -10.73 -30.03
C GLU A 184 -9.52 -11.23 -30.83
N LYS A 185 -10.74 -10.81 -30.45
CA LYS A 185 -11.96 -11.11 -31.22
C LYS A 185 -11.91 -10.50 -32.63
N GLU A 186 -11.48 -9.25 -32.75
CA GLU A 186 -11.33 -8.58 -34.05
C GLU A 186 -10.32 -9.31 -34.96
N LYS A 187 -9.14 -9.68 -34.43
CA LYS A 187 -8.16 -10.48 -35.18
C LYS A 187 -8.73 -11.81 -35.64
N ASN A 188 -9.41 -12.53 -34.77
CA ASN A 188 -10.01 -13.83 -35.11
C ASN A 188 -11.08 -13.68 -36.20
N ASN A 189 -11.92 -12.65 -36.13
CA ASN A 189 -12.90 -12.36 -37.18
C ASN A 189 -12.24 -12.02 -38.53
N ASP A 190 -11.14 -11.26 -38.53
CA ASP A 190 -10.39 -10.96 -39.75
C ASP A 190 -9.72 -12.20 -40.35
N ILE A 191 -9.18 -13.09 -39.51
CA ILE A 191 -8.63 -14.38 -39.95
C ILE A 191 -9.73 -15.23 -40.58
N ILE A 192 -10.90 -15.34 -39.93
CA ILE A 192 -12.05 -16.08 -40.46
C ILE A 192 -12.50 -15.50 -41.81
N LYS A 193 -12.62 -14.17 -41.94
CA LYS A 193 -12.96 -13.53 -43.23
C LYS A 193 -11.94 -13.83 -44.32
N ARG A 194 -10.64 -13.80 -44.00
CA ARG A 194 -9.57 -14.13 -44.96
C ARG A 194 -9.65 -15.59 -45.40
N LEU A 195 -9.87 -16.52 -44.46
CA LEU A 195 -10.06 -17.93 -44.76
C LEU A 195 -11.31 -18.15 -45.62
N MET A 196 -12.45 -17.56 -45.26
CA MET A 196 -13.70 -17.63 -46.04
C MET A 196 -13.50 -17.12 -47.47
N ASN A 197 -12.85 -15.97 -47.65
CA ASN A 197 -12.52 -15.46 -48.99
C ASN A 197 -11.64 -16.44 -49.78
N GLN A 198 -10.63 -17.03 -49.14
CA GLN A 198 -9.76 -18.02 -49.79
C GLN A 198 -10.54 -19.27 -50.24
N TYR A 199 -11.48 -19.75 -49.42
CA TYR A 199 -12.36 -20.87 -49.77
C TYR A 199 -13.40 -20.51 -50.86
N ASP A 200 -13.98 -19.30 -50.83
CA ASP A 200 -14.91 -18.83 -51.86
C ASP A 200 -14.22 -18.65 -53.23
N LEU A 201 -12.96 -18.21 -53.25
CA LEU A 201 -12.14 -18.22 -54.47
C LEU A 201 -11.90 -19.66 -54.95
N SER A 202 -11.49 -20.57 -54.06
CA SER A 202 -11.24 -21.97 -54.42
C SER A 202 -12.49 -22.68 -54.97
N ASN A 203 -13.68 -22.35 -54.48
CA ASN A 203 -14.94 -22.90 -54.99
C ASN A 203 -15.38 -22.26 -56.32
N LYS A 204 -15.11 -20.97 -56.55
CA LYS A 204 -15.30 -20.33 -57.86
C LYS A 204 -14.38 -20.92 -58.93
N ASP A 205 -13.15 -21.23 -58.56
CA ASP A 205 -12.17 -21.84 -59.46
C ASP A 205 -12.53 -23.30 -59.78
N LEU A 206 -13.06 -24.07 -58.80
CA LEU A 206 -13.66 -25.39 -59.03
C LEU A 206 -14.90 -25.33 -59.92
N LYS A 207 -15.75 -24.31 -59.76
CA LYS A 207 -16.94 -24.10 -60.62
C LYS A 207 -16.55 -23.78 -62.06
N LYS A 208 -15.54 -22.92 -62.27
CA LYS A 208 -14.96 -22.65 -63.60
C LYS A 208 -14.29 -23.89 -64.21
N PHE A 209 -13.64 -24.72 -63.40
CA PHE A 209 -13.02 -25.98 -63.86
C PHE A 209 -14.08 -27.04 -64.23
N LEU A 210 -15.23 -27.08 -63.53
CA LEU A 210 -16.34 -28.00 -63.80
C LEU A 210 -17.30 -27.50 -64.89
N GLU A 211 -17.41 -26.18 -65.11
CA GLU A 211 -18.25 -25.58 -66.16
C GLU A 211 -17.55 -25.48 -67.54
N GLY A 212 -16.26 -25.85 -67.62
CA GLY A 212 -15.57 -26.31 -68.85
C GLY A 212 -15.28 -25.28 -69.94
N GLU A 213 -14.01 -24.91 -70.12
CA GLU A 213 -13.50 -24.54 -71.45
C GLU A 213 -12.87 -25.77 -72.10
N ASN A 214 -13.71 -26.51 -72.83
CA ASN A 214 -13.27 -27.21 -74.04
C ASN A 214 -13.07 -26.14 -75.13
N GLN A 215 -11.83 -25.87 -75.50
CA GLN A 215 -11.46 -25.47 -76.85
C GLN A 215 -10.31 -26.37 -77.32
#